data_AF-A0A967LSH2-F1
#
_entry.id   AF-A0A967LSH2-F1
#
_cell.length_a   1.000
_cell.length_b   1.000
_cell.length_c   1.000
_cell.angle_alpha   90.00
_cell.angle_beta   90.00
_cell.angle_gamma   90.00
#
_symmetry.space_group_name_H-M   'P 1'
#
loop_
_entity.id
_entity.type
_entity.pdbx_description
1 polymer ?
#
loop_
_entity_poly.entity_id
_entity_poly.type
_entity_poly.pdbx_seq_one_letter_code
_entity_poly.pdbx_strand_id
1 'polypeptide(L)'
;LLGLQVYFKAGLITALTPATVKLGFDVRRARDGQWLFTTDRIPARGQRHVQDQYFEFLEYLGIDPEPVTWGLELSAEERAAQDGFLAGLDRPACVKRRSEERR
;
A
#
# COMPACT_ATOMS: atom_id res chain seq x y z
N LEU A 1 6.13 -14.92 -5.78
CA LEU A 1 4.85 -14.19 -5.81
C LEU A 1 4.63 -13.51 -4.46
N LEU A 2 4.35 -12.21 -4.44
CA LEU A 2 4.04 -11.45 -3.21
C LEU A 2 2.53 -11.40 -2.99
N GLY A 3 2.04 -12.08 -1.96
CA GLY A 3 0.65 -12.06 -1.55
C GLY A 3 0.33 -10.85 -0.69
N LEU A 4 0.37 -9.66 -1.27
CA LEU A 4 0.12 -8.39 -0.55
C LEU A 4 -1.35 -8.23 -0.11
N GLN A 5 -2.24 -9.02 -0.69
CA GLN A 5 -3.67 -9.00 -0.38
C GLN A 5 -3.97 -9.94 0.78
N VAL A 6 -4.67 -9.43 1.78
CA VAL A 6 -5.06 -10.19 3.00
C VAL A 6 -6.37 -10.96 2.78
N TYR A 7 -7.07 -10.75 1.66
CA TYR A 7 -8.38 -11.34 1.40
C TYR A 7 -8.30 -12.75 0.80
N PHE A 8 -9.17 -13.66 1.26
CA PHE A 8 -9.27 -15.05 0.79
C PHE A 8 -9.39 -15.20 -0.74
N LYS A 9 -10.10 -14.29 -1.42
CA LYS A 9 -10.25 -14.32 -2.90
C LYS A 9 -8.91 -14.15 -3.61
N ALA A 10 -7.99 -13.37 -3.03
CA ALA A 10 -6.65 -13.23 -3.56
C ALA A 10 -5.79 -14.48 -3.28
N GLY A 11 -6.08 -15.21 -2.20
CA GLY A 11 -5.53 -16.54 -1.90
C GLY A 11 -5.81 -17.56 -3.00
N LEU A 12 -7.01 -17.56 -3.57
CA LEU A 12 -7.37 -18.46 -4.67
C LEU A 12 -6.52 -18.19 -5.94
N ILE A 13 -6.32 -16.92 -6.30
CA ILE A 13 -5.47 -16.53 -7.43
C ILE A 13 -4.01 -16.92 -7.16
N THR A 14 -3.55 -16.70 -5.92
CA THR A 14 -2.20 -17.09 -5.48
C THR A 14 -2.00 -18.60 -5.54
N ALA A 15 -3.02 -19.39 -5.17
CA ALA A 15 -3.00 -20.85 -5.25
C ALA A 15 -2.86 -21.34 -6.70
N LEU A 16 -3.64 -20.76 -7.61
CA LEU A 16 -3.65 -21.11 -9.04
C LEU A 16 -2.41 -20.64 -9.81
N THR A 17 -1.62 -19.72 -9.23
CA THR A 17 -0.39 -19.24 -9.86
C THR A 17 0.75 -20.25 -9.68
N PRO A 18 1.44 -20.68 -10.75
CA PRO A 18 2.61 -21.53 -10.66
C PRO A 18 3.81 -20.71 -10.16
N ALA A 19 4.01 -20.69 -8.84
CA ALA A 19 5.15 -20.05 -8.20
C ALA A 19 5.71 -20.96 -7.11
N THR A 20 7.02 -21.21 -7.14
CA THR A 20 7.73 -22.03 -6.13
C THR A 20 7.71 -21.37 -4.75
N VAL A 21 7.87 -20.04 -4.71
CA VAL A 21 7.84 -19.23 -3.49
C VAL A 21 6.65 -18.28 -3.54
N LYS A 22 5.74 -18.45 -2.57
CA LYS A 22 4.54 -17.62 -2.36
C LYS A 22 4.66 -17.00 -0.97
N LEU A 23 5.14 -15.76 -0.91
CA LEU A 23 5.40 -15.05 0.35
C LEU A 23 4.15 -14.29 0.78
N GLY A 24 3.69 -14.53 2.01
CA GLY A 24 2.51 -13.88 2.58
C GLY A 24 2.70 -13.38 4.01
N PHE A 25 1.64 -12.81 4.56
CA PHE A 25 1.56 -12.39 5.95
C PHE A 25 1.58 -13.56 6.93
N ASP A 26 1.96 -13.29 8.19
CA ASP A 26 1.86 -14.27 9.28
C ASP A 26 0.41 -14.62 9.62
N VAL A 27 0.22 -15.73 10.34
CA VAL A 27 -1.10 -16.30 10.68
C VAL A 27 -1.99 -15.31 11.46
N ARG A 28 -1.43 -14.38 12.25
CA ARG A 28 -2.23 -13.41 13.02
C ARG A 28 -2.75 -12.27 12.17
N ARG A 29 -2.04 -11.91 11.09
CA ARG A 29 -2.42 -10.87 10.12
C ARG A 29 -3.17 -11.42 8.91
N ALA A 30 -2.95 -12.68 8.56
CA ALA A 30 -3.68 -13.41 7.52
C ALA A 30 -5.13 -13.68 7.94
N ARG A 31 -5.98 -12.65 7.87
CA ARG A 31 -7.43 -12.83 7.99
C ARG A 31 -7.92 -13.81 6.91
N ASP A 32 -8.91 -14.62 7.28
CA ASP A 32 -9.58 -15.57 6.39
C ASP A 32 -8.73 -16.74 5.84
N GLY A 33 -7.61 -17.10 6.48
CA GLY A 33 -6.88 -18.32 6.12
C GLY A 33 -5.99 -18.20 4.89
N GLN A 34 -5.65 -16.97 4.46
CA GLN A 34 -4.70 -16.67 3.38
C GLN A 34 -3.37 -17.45 3.51
N TRP A 35 -2.93 -17.71 4.75
CA TRP A 35 -1.69 -18.42 5.08
C TRP A 35 -1.63 -19.87 4.55
N LEU A 36 -2.80 -20.48 4.25
CA LEU A 36 -2.89 -21.82 3.67
C LEU A 36 -2.40 -21.87 2.22
N PHE A 37 -2.37 -20.72 1.53
CA PHE A 37 -2.03 -20.60 0.12
C PHE A 37 -0.64 -20.00 -0.12
N THR A 38 0.15 -19.81 0.95
CA THR A 38 1.49 -19.22 0.91
C THR A 38 2.53 -20.19 1.46
N THR A 39 3.62 -20.42 0.71
CA THR A 39 4.74 -21.30 1.06
C THR A 39 5.62 -20.69 2.16
N ASP A 40 5.82 -19.37 2.10
CA ASP A 40 6.70 -18.61 2.97
C ASP A 40 5.95 -17.47 3.64
N ARG A 41 6.39 -17.05 4.84
CA ARG A 41 5.69 -16.06 5.65
C ARG A 41 6.66 -15.06 6.25
N ILE A 42 6.29 -13.78 6.24
CA ILE A 42 7.05 -12.75 6.96
C ILE A 42 6.87 -12.93 8.48
N PRO A 43 7.88 -12.58 9.31
CA PRO A 43 7.77 -12.65 10.76
C PRO A 43 6.59 -11.82 11.30
N ALA A 44 5.94 -12.30 12.35
CA ALA A 44 4.87 -11.55 12.99
C ALA A 44 5.41 -10.28 13.66
N ARG A 45 4.97 -9.13 13.18
CA ARG A 45 5.22 -7.81 13.80
C ARG A 45 3.91 -7.22 14.33
N GLY A 46 4.02 -6.30 15.30
CA GLY A 46 2.87 -5.63 15.90
C GLY A 46 2.05 -4.80 14.89
N GLN A 47 0.95 -4.20 15.35
CA GLN A 47 0.15 -3.31 14.50
C GLN A 47 1.00 -2.11 14.08
N ARG A 48 1.15 -1.93 12.76
CA ARG A 48 1.88 -0.82 12.13
C ARG A 48 1.05 -0.22 11.01
N HIS A 49 1.49 0.93 10.50
CA HIS A 49 0.88 1.53 9.33
C HIS A 49 0.90 0.53 8.16
N VAL A 50 -0.12 0.55 7.30
CA VAL A 50 -0.26 -0.43 6.21
C VAL A 50 0.93 -0.37 5.24
N GLN A 51 1.49 0.82 5.02
CA GLN A 51 2.71 0.96 4.22
C GLN A 51 3.89 0.20 4.83
N ASP A 52 4.13 0.35 6.14
CA ASP A 52 5.22 -0.34 6.83
C ASP A 52 5.08 -1.85 6.70
N GLN A 53 3.85 -2.34 6.74
CA GLN A 53 3.55 -3.77 6.55
C GLN A 53 3.93 -4.26 5.16
N TYR A 54 3.84 -3.41 4.12
CA TYR A 54 4.34 -3.75 2.78
C TYR A 54 5.87 -3.71 2.71
N PHE A 55 6.51 -2.77 3.41
CA PHE A 55 7.98 -2.71 3.48
C PHE A 55 8.59 -3.91 4.21
N GLU A 56 7.87 -4.56 5.12
CA GLU A 56 8.31 -5.82 5.73
C GLU A 56 8.61 -6.93 4.70
N PHE A 57 7.92 -6.93 3.55
CA PHE A 57 8.25 -7.88 2.46
C PHE A 57 9.57 -7.51 1.78
N LEU A 58 9.84 -6.22 1.61
CA LEU A 58 11.11 -5.74 1.03
C LEU A 58 12.27 -6.06 1.98
N GLU A 59 12.11 -5.77 3.27
CA GLU A 59 13.08 -6.14 4.31
C GLU A 59 13.35 -7.65 4.33
N TYR A 60 12.30 -8.48 4.22
CA TYR A 60 12.45 -9.94 4.17
C TYR A 60 13.26 -10.40 2.94
N LEU A 61 13.16 -9.68 1.84
CA LEU A 61 13.93 -9.94 0.62
C LEU A 61 15.33 -9.28 0.64
N GLY A 62 15.69 -8.57 1.72
CA GLY A 62 16.96 -7.85 1.83
C GLY A 62 17.02 -6.57 0.98
N ILE A 63 15.87 -6.00 0.64
CA ILE A 63 15.75 -4.78 -0.16
C ILE A 63 15.47 -3.59 0.77
N ASP A 64 16.26 -2.53 0.63
CA ASP A 64 16.03 -1.27 1.33
C ASP A 64 14.85 -0.51 0.68
N PRO A 65 13.78 -0.20 1.44
CA PRO A 65 12.62 0.52 0.92
C PRO A 65 12.87 2.04 0.71
N GLU A 66 14.00 2.58 1.17
CA GLU A 66 14.29 4.01 1.05
C GLU A 66 15.08 4.36 -0.23
N PRO A 67 14.77 5.50 -0.88
CA PRO A 67 13.74 6.48 -0.55
C PRO A 67 12.34 6.08 -1.03
N VAL A 68 11.31 6.39 -0.23
CA VAL A 68 9.91 6.17 -0.61
C VAL A 68 9.44 7.25 -1.58
N THR A 69 9.35 6.91 -2.87
CA THR A 69 8.84 7.81 -3.91
C THR A 69 7.52 7.29 -4.47
N TRP A 70 6.49 8.13 -4.46
CA TRP A 70 5.15 7.77 -4.96
C TRP A 70 4.98 8.00 -6.47
N GLY A 71 5.72 8.95 -7.06
CA GLY A 71 5.63 9.27 -8.48
C GLY A 71 4.24 9.75 -8.93
N LEU A 72 3.40 10.23 -8.00
CA LEU A 72 2.06 10.73 -8.30
C LEU A 72 2.14 12.14 -8.88
N GLU A 73 2.41 12.20 -10.19
CA GLU A 73 2.42 13.44 -10.94
C GLU A 73 1.16 13.51 -11.82
N LEU A 74 0.49 14.66 -11.80
CA LEU A 74 -0.56 14.93 -12.78
C LEU A 74 0.07 15.03 -14.17
N SER A 75 -0.64 14.57 -15.19
CA SER A 75 -0.35 14.88 -16.58
C SER A 75 -0.66 16.35 -16.90
N ALA A 76 -0.22 16.82 -18.07
CA ALA A 76 -0.55 18.17 -18.54
C ALA A 76 -2.07 18.36 -18.73
N GLU A 77 -2.77 17.31 -19.20
CA GLU A 77 -4.21 17.31 -19.38
C GLU A 77 -4.95 17.38 -18.04
N GLU A 78 -4.54 16.58 -17.06
CA GLU A 78 -5.13 16.60 -15.72
C GLU A 78 -4.90 17.94 -15.01
N ARG A 79 -3.75 18.59 -15.25
CA ARG A 79 -3.50 19.97 -14.78
C ARG A 79 -4.45 20.98 -15.42
N ALA A 80 -4.64 20.92 -16.74
CA ALA A 80 -5.59 21.80 -17.42
C ALA A 80 -7.03 21.60 -16.93
N ALA A 81 -7.43 20.35 -16.68
CA ALA A 81 -8.74 20.02 -16.12
C ALA A 81 -8.89 20.53 -14.66
N GLN A 82 -7.84 20.40 -13.84
CA GLN A 82 -7.80 20.96 -12.49
C GLN A 82 -7.99 22.49 -12.51
N ASP A 83 -7.26 23.20 -13.36
CA ASP A 83 -7.34 24.66 -13.44
C ASP A 83 -8.74 25.12 -13.87
N GLY A 84 -9.34 24.45 -14.86
CA GLY A 84 -10.71 24.72 -15.29
C GLY A 84 -11.74 24.46 -14.19
N PHE A 85 -11.59 23.36 -13.44
CA PHE A 85 -12.46 23.04 -12.31
C PHE A 85 -12.34 24.08 -11.18
N LEU A 86 -11.13 24.46 -10.82
CA LEU A 86 -10.88 25.42 -9.73
C LEU A 86 -11.33 26.84 -10.08
N ALA A 87 -11.21 27.25 -11.35
CA ALA A 87 -11.67 28.56 -11.82
C ALA A 87 -13.20 28.75 -11.69
N GLY A 88 -13.97 27.65 -11.69
CA GLY A 88 -15.42 27.67 -11.51
C GLY A 88 -15.89 27.73 -10.05
N LEU A 89 -14.97 27.78 -9.07
CA LEU A 89 -15.31 27.81 -7.65
C LEU A 89 -15.31 29.26 -7.12
N ASP A 90 -16.48 29.73 -6.70
CA ASP A 90 -16.64 31.05 -6.04
C ASP A 90 -16.10 31.10 -4.60
N ARG A 91 -15.56 29.98 -4.10
CA ARG A 91 -15.04 29.83 -2.75
C ARG A 91 -13.77 28.97 -2.77
N PRO A 92 -12.84 29.14 -1.81
CA PRO A 92 -11.65 28.30 -1.74
C PRO A 92 -12.02 26.81 -1.67
N ALA A 93 -11.43 26.00 -2.57
CA ALA A 93 -11.67 24.56 -2.68
C ALA A 93 -11.29 23.78 -1.41
N CYS A 94 -10.28 24.24 -0.69
CA CYS A 94 -9.87 23.71 0.60
C CYS A 94 -9.24 24.83 1.45
N VAL A 95 -9.69 24.97 2.69
CA VAL A 95 -9.02 25.81 3.68
C VAL A 95 -8.17 24.90 4.56
N LYS A 96 -6.85 24.91 4.35
CA LYS A 96 -5.92 24.25 5.28
C LYS A 96 -5.81 25.12 6.53
N ARG A 97 -6.35 24.66 7.66
CA ARG A 97 -6.13 25.31 8.95
C ARG A 97 -4.62 25.28 9.21
N ARG A 98 -3.99 26.46 9.26
CA ARG A 98 -2.58 26.57 9.65
C ARG A 98 -2.50 26.07 11.10
N SER A 99 -1.90 24.90 11.30
CA SER A 99 -1.52 24.43 12.64
C SER A 99 -0.58 25.48 13.20
N GLU A 100 -1.03 26.24 14.20
CA GLU A 100 -0.16 27.09 14.98
C GLU A 100 1.00 26.24 15.52
N GLU A 101 2.18 26.73 15.22
CA GLU A 101 3.48 26.24 15.64
C GLU A 101 3.49 26.20 17.17
N ARG A 102 3.26 25.01 17.74
CA ARG A 102 3.53 24.76 19.17
C ARG A 102 5.03 24.89 19.37
N ARG A 103 5.44 26.06 19.88
CA ARG A 103 6.70 26.24 20.61
C ARG A 103 6.76 25.34 21.82
#